data_AF-A0A968F1B6-F1
#
_entry.id   AF-A0A968F1B6-F1
#
_cell.length_a   1.000
_cell.length_b   1.000
_cell.length_c   1.000
_cell.angle_alpha   90.00
_cell.angle_beta   90.00
_cell.angle_gamma   90.00
#
_symmetry.space_group_name_H-M   'P 1'
#
loop_
_entity.id
_entity.type
_entity.pdbx_description
1 polymer ?
#
loop_
_entity_poly.entity_id
_entity_poly.type
_entity_poly.pdbx_seq_one_letter_code
_entity_poly.pdbx_strand_id
1 'polypeptide(L)' 'TAARLEKPEGVAASDITAALDVARSAVRFGAKKVDMVVLESRHEMLADEEEIQQAFEERIAIHNAVGPK' A
#
# COMPACT_ATOMS: atom_id res chain seq x y z
N THR A 1 5.63 -23.06 -30.58
CA THR A 1 6.59 -22.23 -29.83
C THR A 1 5.91 -20.94 -29.45
N ALA A 2 5.30 -20.89 -28.27
CA ALA A 2 4.70 -19.67 -27.74
C ALA A 2 5.11 -19.60 -26.27
N ALA A 3 6.05 -18.69 -25.98
CA ALA A 3 6.44 -18.39 -24.60
C ALA A 3 5.27 -17.64 -23.96
N ARG A 4 4.58 -18.31 -23.03
CA ARG A 4 3.70 -17.64 -22.07
C ARG A 4 4.62 -16.73 -21.26
N LEU A 5 4.47 -15.41 -21.44
CA LEU A 5 5.04 -14.43 -20.52
C LEU A 5 4.31 -14.61 -19.20
N GLU A 6 4.88 -15.40 -18.31
CA GLU A 6 4.43 -15.51 -16.93
C GLU A 6 4.77 -14.19 -16.24
N LYS A 7 3.76 -13.32 -16.09
CA LYS A 7 3.82 -12.27 -15.07
C LYS A 7 4.02 -13.01 -13.75
N PRO A 8 5.06 -12.71 -12.94
CA PRO A 8 5.27 -13.44 -11.70
C PRO A 8 4.05 -13.19 -10.80
N GLU A 9 3.21 -14.20 -10.64
CA GLU A 9 2.05 -14.14 -9.78
C GLU A 9 2.49 -14.45 -8.34
N GLY A 10 2.39 -13.45 -7.47
CA GLY A 10 1.64 -13.64 -6.24
C GLY A 10 2.37 -13.97 -4.93
N VAL A 11 3.49 -13.33 -4.61
CA VAL A 11 3.97 -13.28 -3.21
C VAL A 11 4.61 -11.92 -2.88
N ALA A 12 3.79 -10.88 -2.78
CA ALA A 12 4.18 -9.57 -2.19
C ALA A 12 2.98 -8.64 -1.86
N ALA A 13 1.73 -9.07 -2.11
CA ALA A 13 0.53 -8.29 -1.78
C ALA A 13 0.19 -8.31 -0.26
N SER A 14 0.79 -9.23 0.52
CA SER A 14 0.48 -9.35 1.96
C SER A 14 0.91 -8.14 2.77
N ASP A 15 2.03 -7.52 2.39
CA ASP A 15 2.68 -6.55 3.28
C ASP A 15 2.02 -5.18 3.17
N ILE A 16 1.59 -4.79 1.96
CA ILE A 16 0.94 -3.50 1.73
C ILE A 16 -0.50 -3.51 2.25
N THR A 17 -1.25 -4.59 2.00
CA THR A 17 -2.63 -4.74 2.49
C THR A 17 -2.67 -4.74 4.02
N ALA A 18 -1.78 -5.50 4.67
CA ALA A 18 -1.66 -5.50 6.13
C ALA A 18 -1.26 -4.12 6.68
N ALA A 19 -0.34 -3.41 6.01
CA ALA A 19 0.05 -2.06 6.43
C ALA A 19 -1.12 -1.07 6.35
N LEU A 20 -1.95 -1.17 5.30
CA LEU A 20 -3.16 -0.36 5.15
C LEU A 20 -4.19 -0.65 6.23
N ASP A 21 -4.43 -1.93 6.55
CA ASP A 21 -5.35 -2.32 7.62
C ASP A 21 -4.91 -1.78 8.99
N VAL A 22 -3.60 -1.83 9.27
CA VAL A 22 -3.03 -1.23 10.49
C VAL A 22 -3.19 0.28 10.49
N ALA A 23 -2.92 0.95 9.36
CA ALA A 23 -3.05 2.40 9.25
C ALA A 23 -4.50 2.86 9.48
N ARG A 24 -5.48 2.19 8.87
CA ARG A 24 -6.91 2.46 9.05
C ARG A 24 -7.37 2.20 10.47
N SER A 25 -6.92 1.08 11.05
CA SER A 25 -7.19 0.78 12.45
C SER A 25 -6.65 1.87 13.37
N ALA A 26 -5.44 2.38 13.14
CA ALA A 26 -4.87 3.48 13.91
C ALA A 26 -5.71 4.75 13.84
N VAL A 27 -6.20 5.13 12.65
CA VAL A 27 -7.15 6.26 12.50
C VAL A 27 -8.41 6.03 13.34
N ARG A 28 -9.01 4.84 13.24
CA ARG A 28 -10.24 4.49 13.96
C ARG A 28 -10.06 4.45 15.48
N PHE A 29 -8.86 4.14 15.96
CA PHE A 29 -8.48 4.24 17.37
C PHE A 29 -8.15 5.68 17.83
N GLY A 30 -8.29 6.67 16.95
CA GLY A 30 -8.13 8.09 17.31
C GLY A 30 -6.73 8.66 17.09
N ALA A 31 -5.89 7.99 16.28
CA ALA A 31 -4.63 8.60 15.85
C ALA A 31 -4.89 9.93 15.13
N LYS A 32 -4.20 10.99 15.57
CA LYS A 32 -4.38 12.34 14.99
C LYS A 32 -3.80 12.47 13.59
N LYS A 33 -2.76 11.68 13.30
CA LYS A 33 -2.06 11.65 12.01
C LYS A 33 -1.51 10.24 11.80
N VAL A 34 -1.67 9.71 10.59
CA VAL A 34 -1.10 8.45 10.16
C VAL A 34 -0.41 8.68 8.82
N ASP A 35 0.88 8.37 8.76
CA ASP A 35 1.69 8.39 7.54
C ASP A 35 2.16 6.96 7.26
N MET A 36 1.86 6.45 6.08
CA MET A 36 2.35 5.18 5.56
C MET A 36 3.44 5.45 4.55
N VAL A 37 4.59 4.79 4.71
CA VAL A 37 5.77 4.98 3.85
C VAL A 37 6.02 3.68 3.09
N VAL A 38 6.18 3.80 1.77
CA VAL A 38 6.30 2.68 0.84
C VAL A 38 7.52 2.91 -0.04
N LEU A 39 8.35 1.88 -0.25
CA LEU A 39 9.57 1.99 -1.05
C LEU A 39 9.26 1.99 -2.55
N GLU A 40 8.19 1.30 -2.92
CA GLU A 40 7.69 1.20 -4.28
C GLU A 40 7.09 2.54 -4.74
N SER A 41 7.24 2.81 -6.03
CA SER A 41 6.54 3.91 -6.67
C SER A 41 5.03 3.62 -6.76
N ARG A 42 4.20 4.65 -7.00
CA ARG A 42 2.72 4.47 -7.05
C ARG A 42 2.25 3.41 -8.06
N HIS A 43 2.93 3.27 -9.19
CA HIS A 43 2.54 2.31 -10.23
C HIS A 43 3.06 0.88 -9.98
N GLU A 44 4.05 0.73 -9.10
CA GLU A 44 4.60 -0.57 -8.68
C GLU A 44 4.02 -1.05 -7.35
N MET A 45 3.41 -0.14 -6.58
CA MET A 45 2.72 -0.43 -5.33
C MET A 45 1.65 -1.50 -5.56
N LEU A 46 1.80 -2.64 -4.90
CA LEU A 46 0.92 -3.80 -5.04
C LEU A 46 -0.36 -3.68 -4.19
N ALA A 47 -0.99 -2.51 -4.20
CA ALA A 47 -2.31 -2.28 -3.63
C ALA A 47 -3.30 -1.93 -4.74
N ASP A 48 -4.54 -2.37 -4.58
CA ASP A 48 -5.60 -2.00 -5.51
C ASP A 48 -5.96 -0.52 -5.34
N GLU A 49 -6.35 0.14 -6.43
CA GLU A 49 -6.71 1.57 -6.40
C GLU A 49 -7.86 1.86 -5.41
N GLU A 50 -8.77 0.90 -5.21
CA GLU A 50 -9.84 1.00 -4.21
C GLU A 50 -9.31 1.03 -2.76
N GLU A 51 -8.29 0.23 -2.44
CA GLU A 51 -7.68 0.21 -1.10
C GLU A 51 -6.95 1.53 -0.82
N ILE A 52 -6.24 2.04 -1.82
CA ILE A 52 -5.54 3.31 -1.72
C ILE A 52 -6.54 4.47 -1.56
N GLN A 53 -7.63 4.44 -2.32
CA GLN A 53 -8.68 5.45 -2.23
C GLN A 53 -9.34 5.44 -0.83
N GLN A 54 -9.65 4.26 -0.28
CA GLN A 54 -10.15 4.12 1.09
C GLN A 54 -9.16 4.69 2.11
N ALA A 55 -7.86 4.49 1.91
CA ALA A 55 -6.83 5.03 2.80
C ALA A 55 -6.85 6.57 2.81
N PHE A 56 -6.99 7.19 1.63
CA PHE A 56 -7.10 8.64 1.51
C PHE A 56 -8.40 9.18 2.13
N GLU A 57 -9.53 8.48 1.96
CA GLU A 57 -10.81 8.82 2.60
C GLU A 57 -10.73 8.78 4.13
N GLU A 58 -9.97 7.84 4.69
CA GLU A 58 -9.68 7.75 6.12
C GLU A 58 -8.57 8.72 6.58
N ARG A 59 -8.08 9.61 5.70
CA ARG A 59 -7.04 10.62 5.98
C ARG A 59 -5.67 10.03 6.33
N ILE A 60 -5.31 8.90 5.71
CA ILE A 60 -3.97 8.32 5.76
C ILE A 60 -3.13 8.95 4.65
N ALA A 61 -1.95 9.46 4.99
CA ALA A 61 -0.99 9.97 4.01
C ALA A 61 -0.08 8.84 3.54
N ILE A 62 0.01 8.60 2.23
CA ILE A 62 0.89 7.58 1.65
C ILE A 62 2.06 8.27 0.95
N HIS A 63 3.28 7.90 1.34
CA HIS A 63 4.53 8.42 0.79
C HIS A 63 5.26 7.30 0.03
N ASN A 64 5.13 7.31 -1.30
CA ASN A 64 5.82 6.36 -2.19
C ASN A 64 7.27 6.78 -2.45
N ALA A 65 8.14 5.80 -2.73
CA ALA A 65 9.55 5.99 -3.02
C ALA A 65 10.33 6.73 -1.92
N VAL A 66 9.94 6.54 -0.65
CA VAL A 66 10.60 7.14 0.51
C VAL A 66 11.17 6.04 1.39
N GLY A 67 12.46 6.12 1.71
CA GLY A 67 13.16 5.19 2.60
C GLY A 67 13.69 5.87 3.88
N PRO A 68 14.05 5.06 4.90
CA PRO A 68 14.70 5.57 6.11
C PRO A 68 16.06 6.21 5.80
N LYS A 69 16.47 7.18 6.62
CA LYS A 69 17.80 7.81 6.58
C LYS A 69 18.75 7.17 7.58
#